data_AF-A0A6G2PRD4-F1
#
_entry.id   AF-A0A6G2PRD4-F1
#
_cell.length_a   1.000
_cell.length_b   1.000
_cell.length_c   1.000
_cell.angle_alpha   90.00
_cell.angle_beta   90.00
_cell.angle_gamma   90.00
#
_symmetry.space_group_name_H-M   'P 1'
#
loop_
_entity.id
_entity.type
_entity.pdbx_description
1 polymer ?
#
loop_
_entity_poly.entity_id
_entity_poly.type
_entity_poly.pdbx_seq_one_letter_code
_entity_poly.pdbx_strand_id
1 'polypeptide(L)'
;MGISITGMSSAPPSATAIGNLGKHLAHTLSSSEWREIADLFDGTFADVASIPPRDAARIGDLLHKAAGHRLMPGEWRTLAAEMGTAAQQTARAGRNWEWR
;
A
#
# COMPACT_ATOMS: atom_id res chain seq x y z
N MET A 1 -1.88 7.60 23.66
CA MET A 1 -2.73 6.47 23.22
C MET A 1 -2.15 5.98 21.90
N GLY A 2 -1.34 4.92 21.92
CA GLY A 2 -0.61 4.43 20.75
C GLY A 2 -1.48 3.51 19.89
N ILE A 3 -1.39 3.67 18.58
CA ILE A 3 -2.06 2.82 17.60
C ILE A 3 -1.06 1.81 17.05
N SER A 4 -1.30 0.54 17.36
CA SER A 4 -0.48 -0.60 16.94
C SER A 4 -1.06 -1.19 15.67
N ILE A 5 -0.36 -1.02 14.55
CA ILE A 5 -0.57 -1.82 13.35
C ILE A 5 0.28 -3.07 13.55
N THR A 6 -0.35 -4.19 13.87
CA THR A 6 0.30 -5.49 14.09
C THR A 6 1.17 -5.85 12.88
N GLY A 7 2.47 -5.56 12.96
CA GLY A 7 3.47 -5.85 11.93
C GLY A 7 4.44 -4.73 11.58
N MET A 8 4.13 -3.45 11.84
CA MET A 8 5.02 -2.31 11.54
C MET A 8 5.56 -1.69 12.83
N SER A 9 6.85 -1.86 13.10
CA SER A 9 7.54 -1.36 14.31
C SER A 9 7.73 0.17 14.38
N SER A 10 7.03 1.00 13.60
CA SER A 10 7.09 2.46 13.78
C SER A 10 5.94 3.19 13.10
N ALA A 11 4.87 3.48 13.86
CA ALA A 11 3.77 4.38 13.54
C ALA A 11 3.00 4.06 12.23
N PRO A 12 1.71 4.47 12.09
CA PRO A 12 1.13 4.54 10.75
C PRO A 12 2.02 5.46 9.88
N PRO A 13 2.30 5.09 8.63
CA PRO A 13 2.98 6.00 7.72
C PRO A 13 2.15 7.28 7.59
N SER A 14 2.74 8.43 7.90
CA SER A 14 2.08 9.74 7.77
C SER A 14 1.53 9.91 6.34
N ALA A 15 0.42 10.65 6.16
CA ALA A 15 -0.16 10.91 4.84
C ALA A 15 0.88 11.37 3.79
N THR A 16 1.88 12.14 4.22
CA THR A 16 3.03 12.56 3.40
C THR A 16 3.90 11.39 2.93
N ALA A 17 4.16 10.41 3.79
CA ALA A 17 4.95 9.23 3.44
C ALA A 17 4.20 8.37 2.40
N ILE A 18 2.88 8.25 2.55
CA ILE A 18 2.04 7.52 1.60
C ILE A 18 1.97 8.23 0.24
N GLY A 19 1.79 9.56 0.24
CA GLY A 19 1.82 10.34 -1.01
C GLY A 19 3.18 10.28 -1.73
N ASN A 20 4.28 10.22 -0.98
CA ASN A 20 5.61 9.99 -1.56
C ASN A 20 5.77 8.57 -2.10
N LEU A 21 5.26 7.56 -1.40
CA LEU A 21 5.19 6.19 -1.91
C LEU A 21 4.40 6.14 -3.22
N GLY A 22 3.28 6.85 -3.31
CA GLY A 22 2.47 6.97 -4.53
C GLY A 22 3.29 7.46 -5.74
N LYS A 23 4.12 8.49 -5.56
CA LYS A 23 5.01 8.98 -6.63
C LYS A 23 6.00 7.92 -7.11
N HIS A 24 6.53 7.10 -6.20
CA HIS A 24 7.43 6.01 -6.54
C HIS A 24 6.69 4.82 -7.19
N LEU A 25 5.47 4.53 -6.75
CA LEU A 25 4.60 3.53 -7.38
C LEU A 25 4.24 3.94 -8.82
N ALA A 26 3.91 5.21 -9.05
CA ALA A 26 3.63 5.76 -10.38
C ALA A 26 4.82 5.63 -11.35
N HIS A 27 6.05 5.63 -10.82
CA HIS A 27 7.27 5.50 -11.60
C HIS A 27 7.72 4.05 -11.81
N THR A 28 7.20 3.11 -11.02
CA THR A 28 7.58 1.68 -11.06
C THR A 28 6.54 0.80 -11.73
N LEU A 29 5.25 1.14 -11.61
CA LEU A 29 4.14 0.45 -12.24
C LEU A 29 3.85 1.01 -13.63
N SER A 30 3.20 0.20 -14.48
CA SER A 30 2.68 0.70 -15.76
C SER A 30 1.56 1.72 -15.52
N SER A 31 1.34 2.66 -16.44
CA SER A 31 0.28 3.68 -16.29
C SER A 31 -1.11 3.10 -16.04
N SER A 32 -1.42 1.92 -16.62
CA SER A 32 -2.68 1.22 -16.38
C SER A 32 -2.78 0.69 -14.96
N GLU A 33 -1.72 0.03 -14.47
CA GLU A 33 -1.65 -0.55 -13.11
C GLU A 33 -1.66 0.54 -12.04
N TRP A 34 -0.92 1.63 -12.29
CA TRP A 34 -0.93 2.80 -11.43
C TRP A 34 -2.35 3.38 -11.33
N ARG A 35 -3.07 3.57 -12.43
CA ARG A 35 -4.45 4.09 -12.41
C ARG A 35 -5.43 3.24 -11.59
N GLU A 36 -5.16 1.94 -11.42
CA GLU A 36 -6.01 1.06 -10.59
C GLU A 36 -5.87 1.37 -9.10
N ILE A 37 -4.69 1.81 -8.66
CA ILE A 37 -4.40 2.05 -7.24
C ILE A 37 -4.10 3.52 -6.92
N ALA A 38 -4.02 4.39 -7.92
CA ALA A 38 -3.62 5.79 -7.79
C ALA A 38 -4.52 6.54 -6.82
N ASP A 39 -5.83 6.29 -6.87
CA ASP A 39 -6.81 6.94 -5.99
C ASP A 39 -6.51 6.70 -4.50
N LEU A 40 -5.95 5.53 -4.18
CA LEU A 40 -5.44 5.24 -2.85
C LEU A 40 -4.25 6.15 -2.57
N PHE A 41 -3.20 6.11 -3.37
CA PHE A 41 -1.91 6.72 -3.04
C PHE A 41 -1.72 8.20 -3.42
N ASP A 42 -2.70 8.86 -4.05
CA ASP A 42 -2.61 10.27 -4.49
C ASP A 42 -2.84 11.30 -3.37
N GLY A 43 -3.17 10.85 -2.15
CA GLY A 43 -3.40 11.73 -1.00
C GLY A 43 -4.88 12.03 -0.73
N THR A 44 -5.80 11.50 -1.53
CA THR A 44 -7.24 11.39 -1.23
C THR A 44 -7.54 10.29 -0.18
N PHE A 45 -6.52 9.93 0.60
CA PHE A 45 -6.51 8.84 1.58
C PHE A 45 -7.52 9.00 2.73
N ALA A 46 -8.10 10.18 2.90
CA ALA A 46 -8.92 10.51 4.06
C ALA A 46 -10.23 9.72 4.17
N ASP A 47 -10.68 9.06 3.08
CA ASP A 47 -12.02 8.45 3.03
C ASP A 47 -12.08 6.99 2.54
N VAL A 48 -10.94 6.34 2.25
CA VAL A 48 -10.96 4.94 1.79
C VAL A 48 -11.01 3.99 2.99
N ALA A 49 -12.10 4.06 3.74
CA ALA A 49 -12.25 3.42 5.05
C ALA A 49 -12.29 1.88 5.01
N SER A 50 -12.52 1.27 3.85
CA SER A 50 -12.69 -0.19 3.78
C SER A 50 -12.52 -0.71 2.35
N ILE A 51 -11.38 -1.32 2.07
CA ILE A 51 -11.10 -1.99 0.78
C ILE A 51 -11.54 -3.45 0.87
N PRO A 52 -12.40 -3.96 -0.02
CA PRO A 52 -12.84 -5.35 0.04
C PRO A 52 -11.68 -6.34 -0.21
N PRO A 53 -11.78 -7.61 0.25
CA PRO A 53 -10.67 -8.56 0.24
C PRO A 53 -10.08 -8.80 -1.16
N ARG A 54 -10.93 -8.77 -2.19
CA ARG A 54 -10.51 -8.98 -3.58
C ARG A 54 -9.61 -7.84 -4.06
N ASP A 55 -9.99 -6.60 -3.79
CA ASP A 55 -9.20 -5.43 -4.14
C ASP A 55 -7.94 -5.35 -3.27
N ALA A 56 -8.03 -5.70 -1.99
CA ALA A 56 -6.87 -5.78 -1.10
C ALA A 56 -5.82 -6.80 -1.59
N ALA A 57 -6.24 -7.98 -2.06
CA ALA A 57 -5.34 -8.96 -2.66
C ALA A 57 -4.64 -8.39 -3.90
N ARG A 58 -5.40 -7.69 -4.76
CA ARG A 58 -4.90 -7.09 -5.99
C ARG A 58 -3.92 -5.96 -5.72
N ILE A 59 -4.23 -5.08 -4.77
CA ILE A 59 -3.32 -4.01 -4.34
C ILE A 59 -2.04 -4.62 -3.75
N GLY A 60 -2.17 -5.69 -2.96
CA GLY A 60 -1.02 -6.40 -2.41
C GLY A 60 -0.07 -6.93 -3.47
N ASP A 61 -0.61 -7.54 -4.54
CA ASP A 61 0.18 -8.03 -5.67
C ASP A 61 0.91 -6.89 -6.41
N LEU A 62 0.21 -5.78 -6.69
CA LEU A 62 0.81 -4.60 -7.33
C LEU A 62 1.92 -3.98 -6.47
N LEU A 63 1.73 -3.93 -5.16
CA LEU A 63 2.73 -3.43 -4.22
C LEU A 63 3.97 -4.35 -4.17
N HIS A 64 3.80 -5.67 -4.18
CA HIS A 64 4.92 -6.61 -4.29
C HIS A 64 5.63 -6.49 -5.63
N LYS A 65 4.90 -6.29 -6.72
CA LYS A 65 5.46 -6.05 -8.06
C LYS A 65 6.31 -4.79 -8.08
N ALA A 66 5.79 -3.68 -7.53
CA ALA A 66 6.55 -2.44 -7.41
C ALA A 66 7.77 -2.59 -6.50
N ALA A 67 7.63 -3.27 -5.36
CA ALA A 67 8.75 -3.57 -4.46
C ALA A 67 9.85 -4.37 -5.17
N GLY A 68 9.49 -5.36 -6.00
CA GLY A 68 10.44 -6.13 -6.80
C GLY A 68 11.11 -5.34 -7.94
N HIS A 69 10.61 -4.15 -8.27
CA HIS A 69 11.11 -3.38 -9.41
C HIS A 69 12.50 -2.77 -9.14
N ARG A 70 13.37 -2.75 -10.15
CA ARG A 70 14.74 -2.19 -10.03
C ARG A 70 14.75 -0.69 -9.76
N LEU A 71 13.75 0.03 -10.27
CA LEU A 71 13.61 1.48 -10.09
C LEU A 71 13.06 1.87 -8.71
N MET A 72 12.63 0.90 -7.89
CA MET A 72 12.14 1.17 -6.55
C MET A 72 13.32 1.40 -5.60
N PRO A 73 13.42 2.57 -4.94
CA PRO A 73 14.48 2.81 -3.96
C PRO A 73 14.32 1.87 -2.76
N GLY A 74 15.44 1.53 -2.11
CA GLY A 74 15.46 0.50 -1.06
C GLY A 74 14.54 0.79 0.13
N GLU A 75 14.44 2.05 0.56
CA GLU A 75 13.54 2.46 1.65
C GLU A 75 12.05 2.25 1.30
N TRP A 76 11.65 2.56 0.07
CA TRP A 76 10.29 2.41 -0.42
C TRP A 76 9.97 0.96 -0.78
N ARG A 77 10.96 0.17 -1.17
CA ARG A 77 10.83 -1.27 -1.41
C ARG A 77 10.35 -1.98 -0.15
N THR A 78 10.98 -1.72 0.99
CA THR A 78 10.56 -2.32 2.27
C THR A 78 9.14 -1.92 2.61
N LEU A 79 8.82 -0.62 2.52
CA LEU A 79 7.49 -0.11 2.83
C LEU A 79 6.40 -0.73 1.93
N ALA A 80 6.63 -0.78 0.61
CA ALA A 80 5.71 -1.39 -0.34
C ALA A 80 5.55 -2.89 -0.09
N ALA A 81 6.63 -3.60 0.24
CA ALA A 81 6.56 -5.03 0.54
C ALA A 81 5.79 -5.32 1.84
N GLU A 82 5.99 -4.52 2.89
CA GLU A 82 5.25 -4.64 4.15
C GLU A 82 3.76 -4.35 3.95
N MET A 83 3.43 -3.25 3.26
CA MET A 83 2.04 -2.92 2.92
C MET A 83 1.38 -3.98 2.05
N GLY A 84 2.09 -4.49 1.04
CA GLY A 84 1.58 -5.54 0.16
C GLY A 84 1.32 -6.84 0.93
N THR A 85 2.20 -7.17 1.87
CA THR A 85 2.02 -8.33 2.76
C THR A 85 0.82 -8.14 3.69
N ALA A 86 0.65 -6.96 4.28
CA ALA A 86 -0.51 -6.66 5.12
C ALA A 86 -1.82 -6.78 4.34
N ALA A 87 -1.90 -6.17 3.15
CA ALA A 87 -3.06 -6.24 2.28
C ALA A 87 -3.41 -7.69 1.88
N GLN A 88 -2.41 -8.49 1.54
CA GLN A 88 -2.60 -9.92 1.25
C GLN A 88 -3.06 -10.73 2.46
N GLN A 89 -2.51 -10.48 3.65
CA GLN A 89 -2.93 -11.17 4.87
C GLN A 89 -4.38 -10.85 5.22
N THR A 90 -4.78 -9.59 5.11
CA THR A 90 -6.17 -9.17 5.35
C THR A 90 -7.12 -9.77 4.31
N ALA A 91 -6.72 -9.80 3.04
CA ALA A 91 -7.47 -10.45 1.98
C ALA A 91 -7.64 -11.96 2.21
N ARG A 92 -6.57 -12.65 2.61
CA ARG A 92 -6.60 -14.09 2.96
C ARG A 92 -7.48 -14.37 4.17
N ALA A 93 -7.55 -13.45 5.12
CA ALA A 93 -8.46 -13.53 6.26
C ALA A 93 -9.94 -13.27 5.88
N GLY A 94 -10.23 -12.94 4.62
CA GLY A 94 -11.58 -12.59 4.16
C GLY A 94 -12.11 -11.29 4.78
N ARG A 95 -11.22 -10.44 5.29
CA ARG A 95 -11.57 -9.17 5.93
C ARG A 95 -11.31 -8.02 4.98
N ASN A 96 -12.05 -6.94 5.18
CA ASN A 96 -11.77 -5.69 4.48
C ASN A 96 -10.45 -5.14 5.00
N TRP A 97 -9.62 -4.64 4.09
CA TRP A 97 -8.41 -3.95 4.45
C TRP A 97 -8.72 -2.51 4.81
N GLU A 98 -8.50 -2.19 6.09
CA GLU A 98 -8.68 -0.86 6.65
C GLU A 98 -7.31 -0.19 6.74
N TRP A 99 -7.17 0.97 6.10
CA TRP A 99 -6.04 1.85 6.32
C TRP A 99 -6.32 2.69 7.57
N ARG A 100 -5.50 2.52 8.61
CA ARG A 100 -5.62 3.19 9.91
C ARG A 100 -4.26 3.66 10.39
#